data_AF-A0A353M1A8-F1
#
_entry.id   AF-A0A353M1A8-F1
#
_cell.length_a   1.000
_cell.length_b   1.000
_cell.length_c   1.000
_cell.angle_alpha   90.00
_cell.angle_beta   90.00
_cell.angle_gamma   90.00
#
_symmetry.space_group_name_H-M   'P 1'
#
loop_
_entity.id
_entity.type
_entity.pdbx_description
1 polymer ?
#
loop_
_entity_poly.entity_id
_entity_poly.type
_entity_poly.pdbx_seq_one_letter_code
_entity_poly.pdbx_strand_id
1 'polypeptide(L)' 'LYFASYIVINPGDPGITGLAKQQLLNEGEYREYRDRYGNAFEAAIGAEAIKRLLEGLDLEEMS' A
#
# COMPACT_ATOMS: atom_id res chain seq x y z
N LEU A 1 -14.67 9.86 13.51
CA LEU A 1 -13.83 10.21 12.34
C LEU A 1 -13.37 8.89 11.74
N TYR A 2 -13.83 8.51 10.55
CA TYR A 2 -13.23 7.38 9.83
C TYR A 2 -11.88 7.87 9.31
N PHE A 3 -10.84 7.65 10.10
CA PHE A 3 -9.49 8.07 9.72
C PHE A 3 -9.12 7.35 8.43
N ALA A 4 -8.78 8.17 7.45
CA ALA A 4 -8.48 7.73 6.11
C ALA A 4 -7.11 6.99 6.15
N SER A 5 -7.13 5.65 6.15
CA SER A 5 -5.89 4.84 6.13
C SER A 5 -5.47 4.55 4.70
N TYR A 6 -4.17 4.67 4.42
CA TYR A 6 -3.57 4.21 3.19
C TYR A 6 -3.27 2.72 3.31
N ILE A 7 -3.47 1.97 2.23
CA ILE A 7 -3.02 0.58 2.12
C ILE A 7 -1.88 0.50 1.12
N VAL A 8 -0.79 -0.16 1.51
CA VAL A 8 0.37 -0.38 0.65
C VAL A 8 -0.03 -1.34 -0.47
N ILE A 9 -0.04 -0.84 -1.70
CA ILE A 9 -0.33 -1.61 -2.91
C ILE A 9 0.93 -2.30 -3.41
N ASN A 10 2.06 -1.57 -3.37
CA ASN A 10 3.38 -2.08 -3.73
C ASN A 10 4.41 -1.56 -2.72
N PRO A 11 5.07 -2.44 -1.94
CA PRO A 11 6.07 -2.02 -0.96
C PRO A 11 7.41 -1.59 -1.58
N GLY A 12 7.62 -1.80 -2.88
CA GLY A 12 8.93 -1.62 -3.52
C GLY A 12 9.87 -2.78 -3.18
N ASP A 13 11.09 -2.45 -2.74
CA ASP A 13 12.02 -3.42 -2.13
C ASP A 13 11.79 -3.46 -0.61
N PRO A 14 11.20 -4.54 -0.06
CA PRO A 14 10.93 -4.66 1.38
C PRO A 14 12.19 -4.62 2.25
N GLY A 15 13.36 -4.96 1.72
CA GLY A 15 14.64 -4.86 2.44
C GLY A 15 15.10 -3.42 2.64
N ILE A 16 14.60 -2.49 1.82
CA ILE A 16 14.92 -1.06 1.87
C ILE A 16 13.82 -0.27 2.57
N THR A 17 12.57 -0.52 2.19
CA THR A 17 11.41 0.23 2.70
C THR A 17 10.91 -0.34 4.03
N GLY A 18 11.08 -1.64 4.28
CA GLY A 18 10.49 -2.32 5.44
C GLY A 18 8.96 -2.39 5.39
N LEU A 19 8.35 -2.10 4.23
CA LEU A 19 6.90 -2.15 4.04
C LEU A 19 6.47 -3.53 3.55
N ALA A 20 5.28 -3.96 3.95
CA ALA A 20 4.61 -5.13 3.42
C ALA A 20 3.44 -4.75 2.51
N LYS A 21 3.15 -5.57 1.49
CA LYS A 21 1.91 -5.44 0.70
C LYS A 21 0.71 -5.58 1.64
N GLN A 22 -0.33 -4.78 1.41
CA GLN A 22 -1.53 -4.67 2.25
C GLN A 22 -1.32 -4.10 3.67
N GLN A 23 -0.11 -3.65 4.01
CA GLN A 23 0.13 -2.92 5.24
C GLN A 23 -0.70 -1.63 5.26
N LEU A 24 -1.32 -1.33 6.41
CA LEU A 24 -2.02 -0.08 6.63
C LEU A 24 -1.05 0.98 7.15
N LEU A 25 -1.15 2.17 6.58
CA LEU A 25 -0.44 3.37 7.02
C LEU A 25 -1.47 4.44 7.38
N ASN A 26 -1.26 5.12 8.49
CA ASN A 26 -1.94 6.37 8.77
C ASN A 26 -1.34 7.52 7.93
N GLU A 27 -1.97 8.68 7.96
CA GLU A 27 -1.56 9.85 7.16
C GLU A 27 -0.14 10.35 7.50
N GLY A 28 0.25 10.25 8.78
CA GLY A 28 1.59 10.62 9.24
C GLY A 28 2.66 9.66 8.72
N GLU A 29 2.41 8.36 8.87
CA GLU A 29 3.29 7.30 8.36
C GLU A 29 3.45 7.42 6.84
N TYR A 30 2.35 7.57 6.09
CA TYR A 30 2.42 7.74 4.63
C TYR A 30 3.33 8.90 4.23
N ARG A 31 3.21 10.06 4.90
CA ARG A 31 4.08 11.21 4.65
C ARG A 31 5.53 10.91 4.95
N GLU A 32 5.82 10.31 6.12
CA GLU A 32 7.20 9.96 6.49
C GLU A 32 7.83 9.02 5.45
N TYR A 33 7.10 7.97 5.05
CA TYR A 33 7.58 7.05 4.03
C TYR A 33 7.77 7.76 2.68
N ARG A 34 6.88 8.68 2.29
CA ARG A 34 7.04 9.46 1.06
C ARG A 34 8.25 10.39 1.07
N ASP A 35 8.52 11.02 2.20
CA ASP A 35 9.69 11.88 2.36
C ASP A 35 10.99 11.08 2.31
N ARG A 36 10.99 9.88 2.90
CA ARG A 36 12.17 9.00 2.98
C ARG A 36 12.47 8.24 1.68
N TYR A 37 11.43 7.72 1.03
CA TYR A 37 11.58 6.75 -0.05
C TYR A 37 11.06 7.27 -1.40
N GLY A 38 10.44 8.45 -1.44
CA GLY A 38 9.88 9.00 -2.66
C GLY A 38 8.96 7.99 -3.34
N ASN A 39 9.15 7.78 -4.64
CA ASN A 39 8.38 6.85 -5.48
C ASN A 39 8.78 5.37 -5.36
N ALA A 40 9.60 5.00 -4.37
CA ALA A 40 10.02 3.60 -4.21
C ALA A 40 8.89 2.67 -3.74
N PHE A 41 7.80 3.20 -3.17
CA PHE A 41 6.61 2.44 -2.79
C PHE A 41 5.33 3.13 -3.27
N GLU A 42 4.25 2.35 -3.34
CA GLU A 42 2.92 2.83 -3.69
C GLU A 42 1.92 2.44 -2.59
N ALA A 43 1.21 3.44 -2.06
CA ALA A 43 0.08 3.25 -1.17
C ALA A 43 -1.09 4.12 -1.63
N ALA A 44 -2.29 3.59 -1.50
CA ALA A 44 -3.53 4.21 -1.98
C ALA A 44 -4.59 4.19 -0.90
N ILE A 45 -5.64 5.01 -1.07
CA ILE A 45 -6.73 5.13 -0.11
C ILE A 45 -8.10 4.98 -0.77
N GLY A 46 -9.06 4.46 -0.01
CA GLY A 46 -10.47 4.39 -0.41
C GLY A 46 -10.77 3.27 -1.40
N ALA A 47 -11.90 3.39 -2.10
CA ALA A 47 -12.43 2.34 -2.96
C ALA A 47 -11.51 1.97 -4.14
N GLU A 48 -10.71 2.92 -4.64
CA GLU A 48 -9.74 2.67 -5.71
C GLU A 48 -8.63 1.72 -5.25
N ALA A 49 -8.16 1.86 -4.02
CA ALA A 49 -7.14 0.99 -3.44
C ALA A 49 -7.64 -0.45 -3.32
N ILE A 50 -8.88 -0.63 -2.86
CA ILE A 50 -9.53 -1.95 -2.76
C ILE A 50 -9.68 -2.58 -4.15
N LYS A 51 -10.15 -1.81 -5.14
CA LYS A 51 -10.27 -2.30 -6.52
C LYS A 51 -8.93 -2.80 -7.07
N ARG A 52 -7.84 -2.04 -6.92
CA ARG A 52 -6.50 -2.43 -7.39
C ARG A 52 -5.97 -3.69 -6.69
N LEU A 53 -6.25 -3.84 -5.39
CA LEU A 53 -5.89 -5.06 -4.68
C LEU A 53 -6.64 -6.28 -5.21
N LEU A 54 -7.94 -6.13 -5.51
CA LEU A 54 -8.76 -7.19 -6.08
C LEU A 54 -8.36 -7.55 -7.52
N GLU A 55 -8.00 -6.57 -8.36
CA GLU A 55 -7.52 -6.80 -9.72
C GLU A 55 -6.15 -7.52 -9.75
N GLY A 56 -5.35 -7.35 -8.70
CA GLY A 56 -4.06 -8.03 -8.55
C GLY A 56 -4.12 -9.38 -7.84
N LEU A 57 -5.32 -9.88 -7.50
CA LEU A 57 -5.51 -11.26 -7.05
C LEU A 57 -5.64 -12.15 -8.28
N ASP A 58 -4.68 -13.06 -8.45
CA ASP A 58 -4.79 -14.08 -9.49
C ASP A 58 -5.77 -15.15 -9.03
N LEU A 59 -6.96 -15.15 -9.64
CA LEU A 59 -8.02 -16.09 -9.30
C LEU A 59 -7.69 -17.52 -9.77
N GLU A 60 -6.77 -17.69 -10.71
CA GLU A 60 -6.32 -19.00 -11.19
C GLU A 60 -5.38 -19.69 -10.19
N GLU A 61 -4.65 -18.93 -9.35
CA GLU A 61 -3.76 -19.48 -8.32
C GLU A 61 -4.54 -20.07 -7.12
N MET A 62 -5.84 -19.78 -7.02
CA MET A 62 -6.73 -20.23 -5.95
C MET A 62 -7.61 -21.45 -6.32
N SER A 63 -7.44 -22.03 -7.52
CA SER A 63 -8.21 -23.20 -7.99
C SER A 63 -7.49 -24.53 -7.79
#